data_AF-A0A4R8JZ72-F1
#
_entry.id   AF-A0A4R8JZ72-F1
#
_cell.length_a   1.000
_cell.length_b   1.000
_cell.length_c   1.000
_cell.angle_alpha   90.00
_cell.angle_beta   90.00
_cell.angle_gamma   90.00
#
_symmetry.space_group_name_H-M   'P 1'
#
loop_
_entity.id
_entity.type
_entity.pdbx_description
1 polymer ?
#
loop_
_entity_poly.entity_id
_entity_poly.type
_entity_poly.pdbx_seq_one_letter_code
_entity_poly.pdbx_strand_id
1 'polypeptide(L)'
;MKIANHHLKAERIETSLNCLGEDDWEMKIEAAMLAGTHWANCALHRRGVTSESEDIVHNSMLVVSMLRKYSLAEGELLGALTEIEGSRAAARALELLRFIGALAKRSI
;
A
#
# COMPACT_ATOMS: atom_id res chain seq x y z
N MET A 1 -6.34 -10.88 4.63
CA MET A 1 -7.43 -11.25 3.69
C MET A 1 -6.87 -12.24 2.65
N LYS A 2 -7.67 -12.84 1.76
CA LYS A 2 -7.08 -13.57 0.61
C LYS A 2 -6.31 -12.62 -0.32
N ILE A 3 -5.21 -13.09 -0.92
CA ILE A 3 -4.37 -12.33 -1.87
C ILE A 3 -5.22 -11.66 -2.97
N ALA A 4 -6.11 -12.43 -3.61
CA ALA A 4 -6.96 -11.92 -4.69
C ALA A 4 -7.88 -10.77 -4.23
N ASN A 5 -8.34 -10.80 -2.97
CA ASN A 5 -9.18 -9.74 -2.44
C ASN A 5 -8.39 -8.45 -2.19
N HIS A 6 -7.10 -8.54 -1.84
CA HIS A 6 -6.25 -7.36 -1.70
C HIS A 6 -6.04 -6.68 -3.05
N HIS A 7 -5.71 -7.46 -4.08
CA HIS A 7 -5.58 -6.98 -5.45
C HIS A 7 -6.83 -6.24 -5.92
N LEU A 8 -8.00 -6.89 -5.81
CA LEU A 8 -9.27 -6.31 -6.24
C LEU A 8 -9.63 -5.03 -5.48
N LYS A 9 -9.34 -4.96 -4.18
CA LYS A 9 -9.59 -3.73 -3.40
C LYS A 9 -8.68 -2.59 -3.82
N ALA A 10 -7.38 -2.86 -4.02
CA ALA A 10 -6.43 -1.84 -4.46
C ALA A 10 -6.87 -1.23 -5.80
N GLU A 11 -7.19 -2.06 -6.79
CA GLU A 11 -7.66 -1.60 -8.11
C GLU A 11 -8.98 -0.82 -8.05
N ARG A 12 -9.91 -1.27 -7.21
CA ARG A 12 -11.18 -0.56 -7.02
C ARG A 12 -10.99 0.83 -6.41
N ILE A 13 -10.11 0.95 -5.42
CA ILE A 13 -9.79 2.25 -4.81
C ILE A 13 -9.08 3.15 -5.82
N GLU A 14 -8.10 2.61 -6.56
CA GLU A 14 -7.42 3.34 -7.64
C GLU A 14 -8.38 3.83 -8.72
N THR A 15 -9.37 3.01 -9.07
CA THR A 15 -10.42 3.43 -10.01
C THR A 15 -11.27 4.55 -9.42
N SER A 16 -11.59 4.47 -8.13
CA SER A 16 -12.40 5.47 -7.41
C SER A 16 -11.67 6.80 -7.21
N LEU A 17 -10.33 6.82 -7.22
CA LEU A 17 -9.54 8.06 -7.19
C LEU A 17 -9.86 8.99 -8.37
N ASN A 18 -10.32 8.45 -9.50
CA ASN A 18 -10.72 9.24 -10.67
C ASN A 18 -11.97 10.10 -10.41
N CYS A 19 -12.73 9.82 -9.34
CA CYS A 19 -13.87 10.63 -8.93
C CYS A 19 -13.48 11.87 -8.11
N LEU A 20 -12.21 12.00 -7.68
CA LEU A 20 -11.76 13.06 -6.79
C LEU A 20 -11.19 14.26 -7.55
N GLY A 21 -11.67 15.46 -7.23
CA GLY A 21 -11.22 16.74 -7.76
C GLY A 21 -9.89 17.21 -7.18
N GLU A 22 -9.35 18.33 -7.66
CA GLU A 22 -8.06 18.88 -7.19
C GLU A 22 -8.08 19.22 -5.69
N ASP A 23 -9.20 19.73 -5.20
CA ASP A 23 -9.39 20.13 -3.80
C ASP A 23 -9.51 18.94 -2.83
N ASP A 24 -9.72 17.73 -3.34
CA ASP A 24 -9.88 16.51 -2.56
C ASP A 24 -8.52 15.90 -2.12
N TRP A 25 -7.55 16.74 -1.79
CA TRP A 25 -6.16 16.32 -1.59
C TRP A 25 -5.99 15.39 -0.38
N GLU A 26 -6.73 15.61 0.72
CA GLU A 26 -6.74 14.70 1.88
C GLU A 26 -7.25 13.32 1.48
N MET A 27 -8.40 13.27 0.81
CA MET A 27 -9.02 12.02 0.34
C MET A 27 -8.12 11.28 -0.65
N LYS A 28 -7.37 11.99 -1.50
CA LYS A 28 -6.37 11.39 -2.40
C LYS A 28 -5.22 10.75 -1.65
N ILE A 29 -4.72 11.38 -0.59
CA ILE A 29 -3.64 10.82 0.25
C ILE A 29 -4.16 9.59 0.99
N GLU A 30 -5.33 9.65 1.62
CA GLU A 30 -5.91 8.53 2.35
C GLU A 30 -6.24 7.35 1.43
N ALA A 31 -6.78 7.61 0.23
CA ALA A 31 -7.02 6.57 -0.76
C ALA A 31 -5.73 5.96 -1.30
N ALA A 32 -4.67 6.76 -1.48
CA ALA A 32 -3.34 6.25 -1.85
C ALA A 32 -2.75 5.37 -0.74
N MET A 33 -2.89 5.78 0.52
CA MET A 33 -2.49 4.99 1.68
C MET A 33 -3.24 3.66 1.74
N LEU A 34 -4.56 3.70 1.60
CA LEU A 34 -5.41 2.50 1.66
C LEU A 34 -5.15 1.52 0.51
N ALA A 35 -5.05 2.02 -0.72
CA ALA A 35 -4.73 1.19 -1.89
C ALA A 35 -3.29 0.65 -1.81
N GLY A 36 -2.33 1.48 -1.40
CA GLY A 36 -0.94 1.09 -1.20
C GLY A 36 -0.79 -0.03 -0.17
N THR A 37 -1.52 0.05 0.95
CA THR A 37 -1.56 -1.01 1.96
C THR A 37 -2.15 -2.31 1.40
N HIS A 38 -3.18 -2.24 0.55
CA HIS A 38 -3.69 -3.43 -0.11
C HIS A 38 -2.65 -4.07 -1.04
N TRP A 39 -1.90 -3.29 -1.82
CA TRP A 39 -0.78 -3.80 -2.60
C TRP A 39 0.33 -4.40 -1.75
N ALA A 40 0.69 -3.75 -0.64
CA ALA A 40 1.70 -4.24 0.31
C ALA A 40 1.32 -5.61 0.86
N ASN A 41 0.11 -5.74 1.37
CA ASN A 41 -0.41 -7.02 1.87
C ASN A 41 -0.43 -8.09 0.78
N CYS A 42 -0.88 -7.73 -0.44
CA CYS A 42 -0.87 -8.65 -1.58
C CYS A 42 0.54 -9.22 -1.85
N ALA A 43 1.56 -8.37 -1.83
CA ALA A 43 2.96 -8.77 -2.03
C ALA A 43 3.50 -9.62 -0.87
N LEU A 44 3.26 -9.20 0.38
CA LEU A 44 3.72 -9.92 1.58
C LEU A 44 3.10 -11.32 1.70
N HIS A 45 1.79 -11.44 1.45
CA HIS A 45 1.12 -12.74 1.44
C HIS A 45 1.65 -13.64 0.34
N ARG A 46 1.86 -13.12 -0.88
CA ARG A 46 2.42 -13.90 -2.00
C ARG A 46 3.81 -14.46 -1.70
N ARG A 47 4.64 -13.68 -1.00
CA ARG A 47 5.96 -14.14 -0.55
C ARG A 47 5.92 -15.08 0.66
N GLY A 48 4.74 -15.38 1.20
CA GLY A 48 4.58 -16.19 2.40
C GLY A 48 5.14 -15.52 3.67
N VAL A 49 5.32 -14.20 3.64
CA VAL A 49 5.87 -13.43 4.78
C VAL A 49 4.81 -13.28 5.87
N THR A 50 3.55 -13.08 5.46
CA THR A 50 2.37 -12.98 6.33
C THR A 50 1.33 -14.03 5.93
N SER A 51 0.55 -14.53 6.89
CA SER A 51 -0.58 -15.41 6.61
C SER A 51 -1.81 -14.62 6.13
N GLU A 52 -2.82 -15.27 5.55
CA GLU A 52 -4.06 -14.58 5.12
C GLU A 52 -4.86 -13.94 6.28
N SER A 53 -4.51 -14.24 7.53
CA SER A 53 -5.10 -13.64 8.73
C SER A 53 -4.31 -12.43 9.25
N GLU A 54 -3.19 -12.09 8.63
CA GLU A 54 -2.26 -11.05 9.08
C GLU A 54 -2.11 -9.97 8.01
N ASP A 55 -2.83 -8.86 8.19
CA ASP A 55 -2.78 -7.71 7.31
C ASP A 55 -2.12 -6.53 8.04
N ILE A 56 -1.23 -5.82 7.35
CA ILE A 56 -0.75 -4.51 7.79
C ILE A 56 -1.79 -3.43 7.45
N VAL A 57 -1.84 -2.37 8.26
CA VAL A 57 -2.72 -1.21 8.04
C VAL A 57 -1.89 0.05 7.83
N HIS A 58 -0.97 0.31 8.76
CA HIS A 58 0.01 1.40 8.76
C HIS A 58 1.37 0.87 9.20
N ASN A 59 2.45 1.39 8.64
CA ASN A 59 3.80 0.99 9.06
C ASN A 59 4.10 1.50 10.47
N SER A 60 3.59 2.69 10.83
CA SER A 60 3.74 3.25 12.19
C SER A 60 3.11 2.39 13.29
N MET A 61 2.15 1.52 12.95
CA MET A 61 1.45 0.64 13.89
C MET A 61 2.12 -0.74 14.03
N LEU A 62 3.16 -1.03 13.24
CA LEU A 62 3.87 -2.31 13.33
C LEU A 62 4.84 -2.30 14.51
N VAL A 63 4.92 -3.42 15.22
CA VAL A 63 6.05 -3.65 16.13
C VAL A 63 7.35 -3.72 15.32
N VAL A 64 8.45 -3.23 15.91
CA VAL A 64 9.74 -3.06 15.21
C VAL A 64 10.23 -4.35 14.55
N SER A 65 10.00 -5.51 15.18
CA SER A 65 10.37 -6.82 14.61
C SER A 65 9.59 -7.17 13.34
N MET A 66 8.30 -6.86 13.28
CA MET A 66 7.47 -7.05 12.09
C MET A 66 7.90 -6.11 10.97
N LEU A 67 8.08 -4.81 11.26
CA LEU A 67 8.55 -3.85 10.27
C LEU A 67 9.90 -4.27 9.67
N ARG A 68 10.85 -4.73 10.50
CA ARG A 68 12.14 -5.26 10.02
C ARG A 68 11.96 -6.49 9.14
N LYS A 69 11.16 -7.46 9.58
CA LYS A 69 10.86 -8.68 8.80
C LYS A 69 10.27 -8.34 7.43
N TYR A 70 9.31 -7.41 7.37
CA TYR A 70 8.65 -7.03 6.12
C TYR A 70 9.56 -6.21 5.22
N SER A 71 10.37 -5.32 5.79
CA SER A 71 11.34 -4.53 5.04
C SER A 71 12.45 -5.39 4.43
N LEU A 72 12.79 -6.53 5.04
CA LEU A 72 13.72 -7.50 4.43
C LEU A 72 13.14 -8.17 3.19
N ALA A 73 11.82 -8.35 3.12
CA ALA A 73 11.15 -9.00 2.01
C ALA A 73 10.73 -8.04 0.89
N GLU A 74 10.24 -6.85 1.25
CA GLU A 74 9.63 -5.86 0.35
C GLU A 74 10.03 -4.42 0.73
N GLY A 75 11.32 -4.18 0.95
CA GLY A 75 11.83 -2.91 1.51
C GLY A 75 11.46 -1.65 0.72
N GLU A 76 11.51 -1.70 -0.62
CA GLU A 76 11.13 -0.56 -1.46
C GLU A 76 9.63 -0.23 -1.32
N LEU A 77 8.80 -1.26 -1.23
CA LEU A 77 7.35 -1.13 -1.09
C LEU A 77 7.00 -0.52 0.28
N LEU A 78 7.57 -1.09 1.34
CA LEU A 78 7.36 -0.60 2.72
C LEU A 78 7.90 0.83 2.88
N GLY A 79 9.03 1.16 2.26
CA GLY A 79 9.58 2.51 2.24
C GLY A 79 8.64 3.52 1.58
N ALA A 80 8.12 3.18 0.39
CA ALA A 80 7.14 4.04 -0.30
C ALA A 80 5.85 4.21 0.52
N LEU A 81 5.39 3.16 1.21
CA LEU A 81 4.20 3.23 2.06
C LEU A 81 4.40 4.15 3.27
N THR A 82 5.57 4.10 3.91
CA THR A 82 5.94 5.05 4.99
C THR A 82 6.00 6.49 4.48
N GLU A 83 6.44 6.71 3.24
CA GLU A 83 6.45 8.06 2.66
C GLU A 83 5.03 8.58 2.40
N ILE A 84 4.10 7.73 1.95
CA ILE A 84 2.68 8.11 1.81
C ILE A 84 2.10 8.51 3.18
N GLU A 85 2.35 7.73 4.22
CA GLU A 85 1.87 7.96 5.58
C GLU A 85 2.30 9.34 6.15
N GLY A 86 3.51 9.80 5.79
CA GLY A 86 4.02 11.12 6.15
C GLY A 86 3.63 12.24 5.19
N SER A 87 2.98 11.95 4.07
CA SER A 87 2.78 12.91 2.99
C SER A 87 1.79 14.02 3.37
N ARG A 88 2.02 15.21 2.82
CA ARG A 88 1.06 16.32 2.75
C ARG A 88 0.78 16.74 1.31
N ALA A 89 1.32 16.01 0.35
CA ALA A 89 1.24 16.30 -1.08
C ALA A 89 0.55 15.14 -1.81
N ALA A 90 -0.68 15.37 -2.25
CA ALA A 90 -1.46 14.36 -2.98
C ALA A 90 -0.74 13.88 -4.25
N ALA A 91 -0.11 14.78 -5.00
CA ALA A 91 0.65 14.41 -6.20
C ALA A 91 1.75 13.37 -5.91
N ARG A 92 2.49 13.56 -4.81
CA ARG A 92 3.53 12.62 -4.38
C ARG A 92 2.95 11.31 -3.89
N ALA A 93 1.86 11.34 -3.12
CA ALA A 93 1.18 10.13 -2.66
C ALA A 93 0.67 9.27 -3.83
N LEU A 94 0.11 9.89 -4.86
CA LEU A 94 -0.37 9.21 -6.06
C LEU A 94 0.78 8.65 -6.92
N GLU A 95 1.93 9.33 -6.97
CA GLU A 95 3.13 8.80 -7.60
C GLU A 95 3.64 7.54 -6.88
N LEU A 96 3.74 7.60 -5.56
CA LEU A 96 4.16 6.47 -4.73
C LEU A 96 3.18 5.30 -4.83
N LEU A 97 1.87 5.56 -4.90
CA LEU A 97 0.87 4.51 -5.14
C LEU A 97 1.13 3.78 -6.46
N ARG A 98 1.40 4.49 -7.55
CA ARG A 98 1.74 3.87 -8.85
C ARG A 98 3.01 3.04 -8.75
N PHE A 99 4.01 3.53 -8.04
CA PHE A 99 5.26 2.81 -7.79
C PHE A 99 5.02 1.50 -6.99
N ILE A 100 4.28 1.58 -5.88
CA ILE A 100 3.88 0.42 -5.06
C ILE A 100 3.12 -0.60 -5.90
N GLY A 101 2.13 -0.16 -6.67
CA GLY A 101 1.34 -1.04 -7.54
C GLY A 101 2.22 -1.74 -8.60
N ALA A 102 3.19 -1.04 -9.18
CA ALA A 102 4.13 -1.62 -10.13
C ALA A 102 5.03 -2.68 -9.47
N LEU A 103 5.54 -2.43 -8.26
CA LEU A 103 6.32 -3.42 -7.50
C LEU A 103 5.48 -4.65 -7.17
N ALA A 104 4.29 -4.47 -6.60
CA ALA A 104 3.42 -5.57 -6.17
C ALA A 104 2.96 -6.45 -7.35
N LYS A 105 2.82 -5.89 -8.55
CA LYS A 105 2.48 -6.62 -9.79
C LYS A 105 3.65 -7.38 -10.41
N ARG A 106 4.90 -6.98 -10.16
CA ARG A 106 6.09 -7.74 -10.59
C ARG A 106 6.29 -9.03 -9.81
N SER A 107 5.70 -9.11 -8.62
CA SER A 107 5.67 -10.30 -7.78
C SER A 107 4.54 -11.28 -8.19
N ILE A 108 3.95 -11.13 -9.39
CA ILE A 108 2.91 -11.99 -10.00
C ILE A 108 3.52 -12.84 -11.10
#